data_AF-A0A0V1AT20-F1
#
_entry.id   AF-A0A0V1AT20-F1
#
_cell.length_a   1.000
_cell.length_b   1.000
_cell.length_c   1.000
_cell.angle_alpha   90.00
_cell.angle_beta   90.00
_cell.angle_gamma   90.00
#
_symmetry.space_group_name_H-M   'P 1'
#
loop_
_entity.id
_entity.type
_entity.pdbx_description
1 polymer ?
#
loop_
_entity_poly.entity_id
_entity_poly.type
_entity_poly.pdbx_seq_one_letter_code
_entity_poly.pdbx_strand_id
1 'polypeptide(L)'
;CCRRVRAGGGTNESGSGFRFEQTGSRCSRRATQTHRLSAYLFETTPESWCHWPTIQPTAICQLKNDWQKLYSPGVAFGGLEFEPAGGSTGRTSLKCIEATSVTDNPTSSRELVVLFYSPTRPTQMVRRQQNRKVQLEAGKLELVAELRQRLGSILPARYDTEFNLARWLSSADKVSRSKGNVDLAEKNLRHHLKFRQALNLNDDQLPTWDENPIYKHQLLPKGHFEWIASGHFFLWWVDYSTLDMSALLYTQKSTDVLVYHFWKYEQMLRMVNEREAATGHQCTVYAVIDLRQWPFNPLTLLFVNDGQMSYYANLFHYEHYPDLVQPINLINAPTWISLPYRLVKSTMPKDFGDRFRVLNHNYMATLLEELPTEVVPESMGGTNKARQNFETIPSKYPLPGSCEHRIEVKRLADEAHHFHVNARRRHLIPVECQAGWTLQWRFTTDSALMFGIFFKPASGEQKLPTKPTDLDKLEMVYPLLRFAAKFVPESGQLKCSTSGTYYLAFCNKSSWWSRRHIHLELHVESQGILLKQSLDRSLSH
;
A
#
# COMPACT_ATOMS: atom_id res chain seq x y z
N CYS A 1 11.58 -27.77 15.91
CA CYS A 1 12.01 -28.58 17.07
C CYS A 1 13.50 -28.92 16.93
N CYS A 2 14.38 -28.19 17.61
CA CYS A 2 15.76 -28.62 17.80
C CYS A 2 15.87 -29.18 19.22
N ARG A 3 16.12 -30.49 19.35
CA ARG A 3 16.49 -31.11 20.63
C ARG A 3 17.95 -31.57 20.55
N ARG A 4 18.68 -31.20 21.60
CA ARG A 4 20.06 -31.55 21.94
C ARG A 4 20.36 -33.03 21.72
N VAL A 5 21.50 -33.30 21.12
CA VAL A 5 22.19 -34.59 21.17
C VAL A 5 23.01 -34.63 22.47
N ARG A 6 22.76 -35.63 23.32
CA ARG A 6 23.71 -36.12 24.33
C ARG A 6 23.93 -37.60 24.03
N ALA A 7 25.19 -37.97 23.85
CA ALA A 7 25.63 -39.35 23.72
C ALA A 7 25.61 -40.05 25.09
N GLY A 8 25.27 -41.34 25.08
CA GLY A 8 25.33 -42.25 26.23
C GLY A 8 25.02 -43.66 25.72
N GLY A 9 25.98 -44.58 25.86
CA GLY A 9 26.03 -45.88 25.19
C GLY A 9 25.09 -46.96 25.72
N GLY A 10 25.10 -48.10 25.04
CA GLY A 10 24.88 -49.41 25.69
C GLY A 10 23.74 -50.27 25.16
N THR A 11 24.09 -51.19 24.25
CA THR A 11 23.71 -52.61 24.17
C THR A 11 22.24 -53.08 24.03
N ASN A 12 22.08 -53.90 22.98
CA ASN A 12 21.34 -55.17 22.85
C ASN A 12 19.85 -55.24 22.49
N GLU A 13 19.65 -55.99 21.39
CA GLU A 13 18.66 -57.04 21.11
C GLU A 13 17.25 -56.74 20.54
N SER A 14 17.07 -57.33 19.36
CA SER A 14 15.90 -58.09 18.87
C SER A 14 14.62 -57.35 18.41
N GLY A 15 14.40 -57.45 17.10
CA GLY A 15 13.21 -58.07 16.51
C GLY A 15 11.83 -57.45 16.77
N SER A 16 11.28 -56.75 15.78
CA SER A 16 9.98 -57.08 15.16
C SER A 16 9.64 -56.03 14.11
N GLY A 17 9.30 -56.51 12.91
CA GLY A 17 8.91 -55.66 11.79
C GLY A 17 7.51 -55.10 11.98
N PHE A 18 7.35 -53.82 11.65
CA PHE A 18 6.06 -53.26 11.28
C PHE A 18 6.20 -52.45 9.99
N ARG A 19 5.47 -52.92 8.98
CA ARG A 19 5.25 -52.34 7.66
C ARG A 19 4.39 -51.09 7.84
N PHE A 20 4.85 -49.92 7.40
CA PHE A 20 3.99 -48.74 7.25
C PHE A 20 3.73 -48.47 5.77
N GLU A 21 2.47 -48.58 5.38
CA GLU A 21 1.92 -48.17 4.09
C GLU A 21 2.15 -46.68 3.86
N GLN A 22 2.65 -46.36 2.67
CA GLN A 22 2.67 -45.00 2.13
C GLN A 22 1.24 -44.54 1.86
N THR A 23 0.74 -43.60 2.67
CA THR A 23 -0.33 -42.70 2.24
C THR A 23 0.32 -41.38 1.81
N GLY A 24 0.52 -41.26 0.50
CA GLY A 24 1.04 -40.04 -0.11
C GLY A 24 0.02 -38.91 -0.01
N SER A 25 0.35 -37.85 0.74
CA SER A 25 -0.28 -36.55 0.57
C SER A 25 0.71 -35.61 -0.13
N ARG A 26 0.36 -35.20 -1.34
CA ARG A 26 1.08 -34.18 -2.13
C ARG A 26 0.97 -32.84 -1.41
N CYS A 27 1.97 -32.50 -0.60
CA CYS A 27 2.17 -31.12 -0.17
C CYS A 27 3.17 -30.40 -1.12
N SER A 28 2.68 -29.31 -1.70
CA SER A 28 3.22 -28.47 -2.78
C SER A 28 4.75 -28.20 -2.74
N ARG A 29 5.45 -28.52 -3.85
CA ARG A 29 6.82 -28.06 -4.18
C ARG A 29 6.92 -26.54 -4.45
N ARG A 30 5.81 -25.79 -4.51
CA ARG A 30 5.80 -24.34 -4.80
C ARG A 30 6.23 -23.49 -3.61
N ALA A 31 5.92 -23.91 -2.38
CA ALA A 31 6.28 -23.14 -1.18
C ALA A 31 7.80 -23.09 -0.97
N THR A 32 8.50 -24.19 -1.26
CA THR A 32 9.95 -24.31 -1.08
C THR A 32 10.77 -23.47 -2.06
N GLN A 33 10.27 -23.21 -3.27
CA GLN A 33 10.95 -22.35 -4.25
C GLN A 33 10.89 -20.87 -3.89
N THR A 34 9.74 -20.37 -3.42
CA THR A 34 9.61 -18.98 -2.95
C THR A 34 10.48 -18.72 -1.73
N HIS A 35 10.63 -19.70 -0.84
CA HIS A 35 11.48 -19.61 0.35
C HIS A 35 13.00 -19.64 0.04
N ARG A 36 13.43 -20.35 -0.99
CA ARG A 36 14.85 -20.32 -1.43
C ARG A 36 15.23 -18.97 -2.04
N LEU A 37 14.34 -18.34 -2.80
CA LEU A 37 14.54 -16.99 -3.33
C LEU A 37 14.66 -15.94 -2.23
N SER A 38 13.87 -16.05 -1.14
CA SER A 38 14.04 -15.18 0.02
C SER A 38 15.41 -15.36 0.67
N ALA A 39 15.85 -16.59 0.93
CA ALA A 39 17.16 -16.83 1.57
C ALA A 39 18.33 -16.28 0.74
N TYR A 40 18.28 -16.43 -0.58
CA TYR A 40 19.33 -15.94 -1.49
C TYR A 40 19.46 -14.41 -1.52
N LEU A 41 18.36 -13.68 -1.31
CA LEU A 41 18.37 -12.21 -1.20
C LEU A 41 18.80 -11.73 0.20
N PHE A 42 18.70 -12.57 1.23
CA PHE A 42 19.03 -12.22 2.62
C PHE A 42 20.47 -12.55 3.05
N GLU A 43 21.21 -13.37 2.29
CA GLU A 43 22.58 -13.81 2.66
C GLU A 43 23.72 -12.95 2.08
N THR A 44 23.44 -11.88 1.33
CA THR A 44 24.52 -10.97 0.88
C THR A 44 24.82 -9.93 1.95
N THR A 45 26.02 -10.03 2.53
CA THR A 45 26.56 -9.07 3.51
C THR A 45 26.74 -7.66 2.89
N PRO A 46 26.65 -6.59 3.70
CA PRO A 46 26.71 -5.20 3.20
C PRO A 46 28.00 -4.81 2.46
N GLU A 47 29.08 -5.56 2.64
CA GLU A 47 30.42 -5.23 2.10
C GLU A 47 30.57 -5.53 0.59
N SER A 48 29.65 -6.30 0.00
CA SER A 48 29.68 -6.62 -1.45
C SER A 48 29.08 -5.53 -2.36
N TRP A 49 28.60 -4.42 -1.78
CA TRP A 49 27.94 -3.32 -2.51
C TRP A 49 28.89 -2.16 -2.84
N CYS A 50 30.18 -2.28 -2.50
CA CYS A 50 31.14 -1.17 -2.54
C CYS A 50 31.70 -0.80 -3.92
N HIS A 51 31.41 -1.54 -5.00
CA HIS A 51 31.86 -1.18 -6.34
C HIS A 51 30.80 -1.45 -7.41
N TRP A 52 29.90 -0.48 -7.63
CA TRP A 52 29.10 -0.40 -8.86
C TRP A 52 29.25 0.99 -9.50
N PRO A 53 30.35 1.25 -10.25
CA PRO A 53 30.33 2.31 -11.25
C PRO A 53 29.70 1.73 -12.52
N THR A 54 28.56 2.28 -12.92
CA THR A 54 27.91 2.10 -14.24
C THR A 54 27.51 0.65 -14.60
N ILE A 55 26.21 0.36 -14.60
CA ILE A 55 25.66 -0.95 -14.95
C ILE A 55 26.08 -1.33 -16.38
N GLN A 56 27.01 -2.28 -16.50
CA GLN A 56 27.34 -2.93 -17.78
C GLN A 56 26.14 -3.80 -18.23
N PRO A 57 25.71 -3.73 -19.50
CA PRO A 57 24.56 -4.49 -20.03
C PRO A 57 24.62 -6.00 -19.79
N THR A 58 25.82 -6.55 -19.59
CA THR A 58 26.09 -7.97 -19.32
C THR A 58 25.53 -8.46 -17.97
N ALA A 59 25.50 -7.61 -16.93
CA ALA A 59 24.97 -7.98 -15.62
C ALA A 59 23.44 -8.16 -15.61
N ILE A 60 22.72 -7.40 -16.45
CA ILE A 60 21.27 -7.56 -16.67
C ILE A 60 20.99 -8.86 -17.43
N CYS A 61 21.84 -9.20 -18.41
CA CYS A 61 21.74 -10.48 -19.14
C CYS A 61 22.01 -11.70 -18.25
N GLN A 62 22.95 -11.63 -17.30
CA GLN A 62 23.20 -12.73 -16.36
C GLN A 62 22.04 -12.95 -15.38
N LEU A 63 21.48 -11.88 -14.79
CA LEU A 63 20.27 -11.97 -13.96
C LEU A 63 19.07 -12.52 -14.73
N LYS A 64 18.92 -12.15 -16.01
CA LYS A 64 17.86 -12.67 -16.90
C LYS A 64 18.08 -14.15 -17.27
N ASN A 65 19.31 -14.55 -17.56
CA ASN A 65 19.66 -15.94 -17.91
C ASN A 65 19.54 -16.89 -16.71
N ASP A 66 19.92 -16.44 -15.51
CA ASP A 66 19.76 -17.22 -14.29
C ASP A 66 18.27 -17.31 -13.87
N TRP A 67 17.46 -16.31 -14.23
CA TRP A 67 15.99 -16.37 -14.13
C TRP A 67 15.35 -17.33 -15.15
N GLN A 68 15.86 -17.39 -16.39
CA GLN A 68 15.36 -18.33 -17.40
C GLN A 68 15.69 -19.79 -17.07
N LYS A 69 16.82 -20.06 -16.41
CA LYS A 69 17.20 -21.42 -15.93
C LYS A 69 16.30 -21.96 -14.81
N LEU A 70 15.55 -21.09 -14.10
CA LEU A 70 14.59 -21.49 -13.07
C LEU A 70 13.24 -21.99 -13.63
N TYR A 71 13.06 -21.94 -14.96
CA TYR A 71 11.94 -22.57 -15.68
C TYR A 71 12.45 -23.78 -16.47
N SER A 72 11.98 -24.99 -16.14
CA SER A 72 12.16 -26.16 -17.01
C SER A 72 11.18 -26.13 -18.21
N PRO A 73 11.57 -26.72 -19.35
CA PRO A 73 11.18 -26.26 -20.68
C PRO A 73 9.86 -26.87 -21.15
N GLY A 74 9.09 -26.11 -21.93
CA GLY A 74 7.93 -26.66 -22.61
C GLY A 74 6.92 -25.66 -23.16
N VAL A 75 7.35 -24.53 -23.73
CA VAL A 75 6.66 -23.85 -24.85
C VAL A 75 7.72 -23.00 -25.56
N ALA A 76 8.12 -23.39 -26.77
CA ALA A 76 8.95 -22.55 -27.62
C ALA A 76 8.09 -21.46 -28.27
N PHE A 77 8.51 -20.20 -28.17
CA PHE A 77 8.10 -19.15 -29.11
C PHE A 77 9.33 -18.75 -29.93
N GLY A 78 9.12 -18.62 -31.24
CA GLY A 78 10.13 -18.59 -32.31
C GLY A 78 11.28 -17.59 -32.13
N GLY A 79 12.42 -17.99 -32.69
CA GLY A 79 13.76 -17.51 -32.38
C GLY A 79 14.16 -16.16 -32.99
N LEU A 80 15.05 -15.49 -32.25
CA LEU A 80 16.03 -14.53 -32.75
C LEU A 80 17.39 -15.19 -32.50
N GLU A 81 18.04 -15.69 -33.56
CA GLU A 81 19.43 -16.12 -33.48
C GLU A 81 20.35 -14.95 -33.83
N PHE A 82 21.32 -14.68 -32.96
CA PHE A 82 22.45 -13.79 -33.23
C PHE A 82 23.67 -14.66 -33.53
N GLU A 83 24.19 -14.62 -34.75
CA GLU A 83 25.52 -15.14 -35.01
C GLU A 83 26.60 -14.16 -34.52
N PRO A 84 27.68 -14.65 -33.88
CA PRO A 84 28.80 -13.80 -33.49
C PRO A 84 29.70 -13.53 -34.70
N ALA A 85 29.80 -12.28 -35.13
CA ALA A 85 30.83 -11.86 -36.08
C ALA A 85 32.19 -11.83 -35.38
N GLY A 86 33.09 -12.74 -35.77
CA GLY A 86 34.51 -12.60 -35.51
C GLY A 86 35.10 -11.47 -36.35
N GLY A 87 35.74 -10.50 -35.70
CA GLY A 87 36.55 -9.49 -36.39
C GLY A 87 36.28 -8.06 -35.93
N SER A 88 37.37 -7.36 -35.59
CA SER A 88 37.40 -5.98 -35.13
C SER A 88 36.82 -4.99 -36.15
N THR A 89 35.61 -4.49 -35.91
CA THR A 89 35.16 -3.10 -36.14
C THR A 89 33.69 -3.01 -35.74
N GLY A 90 33.37 -2.12 -34.80
CA GLY A 90 32.01 -1.97 -34.28
C GLY A 90 31.06 -1.32 -35.29
N ARG A 91 30.02 -2.04 -35.71
CA ARG A 91 28.68 -1.54 -36.09
C ARG A 91 27.75 -2.73 -36.34
N THR A 92 26.61 -2.77 -35.67
CA THR A 92 25.52 -3.72 -35.97
C THR A 92 24.37 -2.94 -36.59
N SER A 93 24.00 -3.26 -37.84
CA SER A 93 22.76 -2.77 -38.47
C SER A 93 21.69 -3.88 -38.45
N LEU A 94 20.46 -3.56 -38.05
CA LEU A 94 19.31 -4.45 -38.17
C LEU A 94 18.74 -4.39 -39.60
N LYS A 95 18.63 -5.53 -40.28
CA LYS A 95 17.78 -5.72 -41.46
C LYS A 95 16.61 -6.64 -41.10
N CYS A 96 15.38 -6.20 -41.40
CA CYS A 96 14.20 -7.06 -41.40
C CYS A 96 14.20 -7.95 -42.65
N ILE A 97 13.84 -9.22 -42.51
CA ILE A 97 13.50 -10.10 -43.64
C ILE A 97 12.01 -10.42 -43.56
N GLU A 98 11.30 -10.11 -44.64
CA GLU A 98 9.89 -10.42 -44.89
C GLU A 98 9.66 -11.93 -45.00
N ALA A 99 8.52 -12.41 -44.51
CA ALA A 99 8.10 -13.79 -44.68
C ALA A 99 7.47 -14.01 -46.06
N THR A 100 8.10 -14.86 -46.88
CA THR A 100 7.58 -15.35 -48.15
C THR A 100 6.57 -16.48 -47.98
N SER A 101 5.56 -16.46 -48.85
CA SER A 101 4.48 -17.42 -49.04
C SER A 101 4.94 -18.80 -49.52
N VAL A 102 4.28 -19.88 -49.07
CA VAL A 102 4.22 -21.17 -49.80
C VAL A 102 2.82 -21.77 -49.70
N THR A 103 2.29 -22.09 -50.88
CA THR A 103 0.98 -22.66 -51.25
C THR A 103 0.97 -24.20 -51.26
N ASP A 104 -0.22 -24.77 -51.00
CA ASP A 104 -0.84 -26.05 -51.45
C ASP A 104 -0.08 -27.39 -51.26
N ASN A 105 -0.68 -28.53 -50.88
CA ASN A 105 -1.96 -29.12 -51.29
C ASN A 105 -2.32 -30.36 -50.37
N PRO A 106 -3.32 -31.24 -50.64
CA PRO A 106 -4.46 -31.49 -49.74
C PRO A 106 -4.58 -32.95 -49.24
N THR A 107 -5.37 -33.21 -48.19
CA THR A 107 -6.31 -34.37 -48.05
C THR A 107 -6.81 -34.52 -46.60
N SER A 108 -7.99 -35.14 -46.47
CA SER A 108 -8.68 -35.55 -45.23
C SER A 108 -9.62 -34.51 -44.59
N SER A 109 -10.76 -34.36 -45.26
CA SER A 109 -12.08 -34.04 -44.73
C SER A 109 -12.39 -34.67 -43.36
N ARG A 110 -12.66 -33.82 -42.37
CA ARG A 110 -13.58 -34.11 -41.26
C ARG A 110 -14.50 -32.91 -41.07
N GLU A 111 -15.78 -33.16 -41.32
CA GLU A 111 -16.88 -32.24 -41.10
C GLU A 111 -16.87 -31.72 -39.65
N LEU A 112 -16.78 -30.40 -39.50
CA LEU A 112 -17.14 -29.70 -38.28
C LEU A 112 -18.36 -28.85 -38.60
N VAL A 113 -19.50 -29.35 -38.14
CA VAL A 113 -20.82 -28.72 -38.25
C VAL A 113 -20.75 -27.28 -37.70
N VAL A 114 -20.91 -26.32 -38.60
CA VAL A 114 -21.05 -24.90 -38.29
C VAL A 114 -22.47 -24.65 -37.78
N LEU A 115 -22.62 -24.57 -36.46
CA LEU A 115 -23.82 -23.98 -35.86
C LEU A 115 -23.69 -22.46 -35.90
N PHE A 116 -24.30 -21.84 -36.89
CA PHE A 116 -24.56 -20.41 -36.92
C PHE A 116 -25.47 -20.03 -35.74
N TYR A 117 -24.89 -19.43 -34.70
CA TYR A 117 -25.65 -18.63 -33.74
C TYR A 117 -25.61 -17.17 -34.17
N SER A 118 -26.78 -16.65 -34.50
CA SER A 118 -27.05 -15.26 -34.86
C SER A 118 -26.68 -14.30 -33.72
N PRO A 119 -25.96 -13.18 -33.96
CA PRO A 119 -25.68 -12.19 -32.92
C PRO A 119 -26.87 -11.24 -32.83
N THR A 120 -27.85 -11.56 -31.99
CA THR A 120 -28.84 -10.56 -31.56
C THR A 120 -28.57 -10.15 -30.12
N ARG A 121 -28.36 -8.83 -29.97
CA ARG A 121 -28.16 -8.01 -28.75
C ARG A 121 -26.72 -7.84 -28.24
N PRO A 122 -26.06 -6.74 -28.60
CA PRO A 122 -24.99 -6.18 -27.79
C PRO A 122 -25.58 -5.19 -26.76
N THR A 123 -24.95 -5.13 -25.58
CA THR A 123 -24.86 -3.94 -24.71
C THR A 123 -26.13 -3.44 -23.97
N GLN A 124 -26.60 -4.21 -22.98
CA GLN A 124 -27.45 -3.66 -21.89
C GLN A 124 -26.95 -3.93 -20.46
N MET A 125 -25.91 -4.76 -20.28
CA MET A 125 -25.48 -5.16 -18.92
C MET A 125 -24.52 -4.18 -18.23
N VAL A 126 -23.74 -3.36 -18.96
CA VAL A 126 -22.78 -2.43 -18.34
C VAL A 126 -23.41 -1.06 -18.04
N ARG A 127 -24.38 -0.62 -18.86
CA ARG A 127 -25.15 0.63 -18.63
C ARG A 127 -26.01 0.62 -17.35
N ARG A 128 -26.23 -0.55 -16.73
CA ARG A 128 -27.05 -0.68 -15.51
C ARG A 128 -26.30 -0.31 -14.22
N GLN A 129 -24.97 -0.22 -14.21
CA GLN A 129 -24.23 0.10 -12.97
C GLN A 129 -23.81 1.58 -12.85
N GLN A 130 -23.67 2.32 -13.95
CA GLN A 130 -23.25 3.73 -13.91
C GLN A 130 -24.40 4.74 -13.64
N ASN A 131 -25.67 4.33 -13.78
CA ASN A 131 -26.85 5.20 -13.61
C ASN A 131 -27.68 4.88 -12.35
N ARG A 132 -27.03 4.47 -11.25
CA ARG A 132 -27.72 4.52 -9.96
C ARG A 132 -27.87 6.00 -9.59
N LYS A 133 -29.08 6.55 -9.80
CA LYS A 133 -29.62 7.58 -8.91
C LYS A 133 -29.51 7.01 -7.49
N VAL A 134 -28.39 7.26 -6.81
CA VAL A 134 -28.33 7.05 -5.36
C VAL A 134 -28.93 8.30 -4.74
N GLN A 135 -30.23 8.47 -4.96
CA GLN A 135 -31.02 9.03 -3.87
C GLN A 135 -30.85 8.01 -2.74
N LEU A 136 -30.41 8.45 -1.57
CA LEU A 136 -30.31 7.55 -0.44
C LEU A 136 -31.70 6.91 -0.24
N GLU A 137 -31.81 5.59 -0.49
CA GLU A 137 -33.06 4.84 -0.30
C GLU A 137 -33.62 5.15 1.10
N ALA A 138 -34.94 5.24 1.26
CA ALA A 138 -35.56 5.64 2.53
C ALA A 138 -35.04 4.83 3.74
N GLY A 139 -34.88 3.51 3.59
CA GLY A 139 -34.32 2.65 4.64
C GLY A 139 -32.84 2.90 4.95
N LYS A 140 -32.07 3.53 4.05
CA LYS A 140 -30.69 3.95 4.30
C LYS A 140 -30.64 5.23 5.12
N LEU A 141 -31.62 6.12 4.99
CA LEU A 141 -31.72 7.35 5.78
C LEU A 141 -32.00 7.05 7.27
N GLU A 142 -32.83 6.05 7.56
CA GLU A 142 -33.08 5.61 8.94
C GLU A 142 -31.80 5.10 9.61
N LEU A 143 -31.03 4.25 8.92
CA LEU A 143 -29.74 3.75 9.41
C LEU A 143 -28.70 4.86 9.60
N VAL A 144 -28.72 5.88 8.72
CA VAL A 144 -27.88 7.08 8.87
C VAL A 144 -28.25 7.86 10.13
N ALA A 145 -29.55 8.06 10.38
CA ALA A 145 -30.03 8.74 11.58
C ALA A 145 -29.66 7.98 12.86
N GLU A 146 -29.80 6.64 12.85
CA GLU A 146 -29.37 5.78 13.95
C GLU A 146 -27.86 5.90 14.20
N LEU A 147 -27.04 5.78 13.15
CA LEU A 147 -25.59 5.91 13.26
C LEU A 147 -25.17 7.28 13.81
N ARG A 148 -25.81 8.35 13.32
CA ARG A 148 -25.59 9.72 13.81
C ARG A 148 -25.91 9.82 15.30
N GLN A 149 -27.06 9.29 15.73
CA GLN A 149 -27.47 9.30 17.13
C GLN A 149 -26.47 8.56 18.03
N ARG A 150 -25.98 7.40 17.61
CA ARG A 150 -25.00 6.61 18.39
C ARG A 150 -23.65 7.31 18.54
N LEU A 151 -23.22 8.05 17.52
CA LEU A 151 -21.98 8.83 17.57
C LEU A 151 -22.16 10.11 18.40
N GLY A 152 -23.32 10.75 18.33
CA GLY A 152 -23.63 11.94 19.12
C GLY A 152 -22.55 13.03 18.96
N SER A 153 -22.03 13.55 20.07
CA SER A 153 -21.10 14.68 20.08
C SER A 153 -19.69 14.36 19.55
N ILE A 154 -19.32 13.09 19.33
CA ILE A 154 -17.98 12.77 18.80
C ILE A 154 -17.87 12.99 17.29
N LEU A 155 -19.00 13.17 16.59
CA LEU A 155 -19.03 13.38 15.15
C LEU A 155 -18.77 14.86 14.82
N PRO A 156 -17.69 15.21 14.10
CA PRO A 156 -17.42 16.60 13.73
C PRO A 156 -18.49 17.15 12.80
N ALA A 157 -18.95 18.38 13.02
CA ALA A 157 -20.04 19.00 12.25
C ALA A 157 -19.81 18.96 10.73
N ARG A 158 -18.58 19.20 10.27
CA ARG A 158 -18.23 19.17 8.84
C ARG A 158 -18.20 17.76 8.23
N TYR A 159 -18.04 16.74 9.07
CA TYR A 159 -18.05 15.34 8.65
C TYR A 159 -19.46 14.73 8.73
N ASP A 160 -20.34 15.29 9.57
CA ASP A 160 -21.74 14.88 9.72
C ASP A 160 -22.60 15.23 8.49
N THR A 161 -22.39 14.48 7.42
CA THR A 161 -23.23 14.52 6.22
C THR A 161 -23.89 13.16 6.02
N GLU A 162 -25.10 13.17 5.43
CA GLU A 162 -25.81 11.93 5.10
C GLU A 162 -24.95 11.03 4.21
N PHE A 163 -24.25 11.61 3.23
CA PHE A 163 -23.40 10.87 2.31
C PHE A 163 -22.16 10.26 2.98
N ASN A 164 -21.52 10.95 3.92
CA ASN A 164 -20.39 10.37 4.64
C ASN A 164 -20.83 9.20 5.50
N LEU A 165 -21.89 9.36 6.30
CA LEU A 165 -22.43 8.27 7.12
C LEU A 165 -22.91 7.09 6.25
N ALA A 166 -23.50 7.38 5.10
CA ALA A 166 -23.92 6.40 4.11
C ALA A 166 -22.77 5.57 3.54
N ARG A 167 -21.58 6.14 3.35
CA ARG A 167 -20.36 5.43 2.91
C ARG A 167 -19.93 4.39 3.94
N TRP A 168 -19.96 4.74 5.24
CA TRP A 168 -19.60 3.82 6.32
C TRP A 168 -20.56 2.63 6.41
N LEU A 169 -21.87 2.88 6.28
CA LEU A 169 -22.89 1.83 6.24
C LEU A 169 -22.69 0.92 5.01
N SER A 170 -22.49 1.49 3.82
CA SER A 170 -22.24 0.70 2.60
C SER A 170 -20.95 -0.13 2.68
N SER A 171 -19.90 0.40 3.31
CA SER A 171 -18.67 -0.34 3.58
C SER A 171 -18.90 -1.49 4.56
N ALA A 172 -19.59 -1.23 5.67
CA ALA A 172 -19.94 -2.25 6.65
C ALA A 172 -20.76 -3.38 6.04
N ASP A 173 -21.72 -3.06 5.16
CA ASP A 173 -22.52 -4.05 4.47
C ASP A 173 -21.67 -4.93 3.53
N LYS A 174 -20.75 -4.33 2.77
CA LYS A 174 -19.81 -5.06 1.90
C LYS A 174 -18.91 -6.00 2.69
N VAL A 175 -18.39 -5.55 3.83
CA VAL A 175 -17.46 -6.31 4.68
C VAL A 175 -18.18 -7.46 5.39
N SER A 176 -19.33 -7.17 6.01
CA SER A 176 -20.11 -8.17 6.77
C SER A 176 -20.93 -9.11 5.88
N ARG A 177 -21.18 -8.73 4.62
CA ARG A 177 -22.09 -9.43 3.69
C ARG A 177 -23.53 -9.51 4.21
N SER A 178 -23.92 -8.62 5.11
CA SER A 178 -25.30 -8.40 5.57
C SER A 178 -25.66 -6.93 5.34
N LYS A 179 -26.95 -6.61 5.24
CA LYS A 179 -27.42 -5.22 5.11
C LYS A 179 -27.70 -4.62 6.49
N GLY A 180 -27.46 -3.31 6.63
CA GLY A 180 -27.84 -2.54 7.82
C GLY A 180 -26.94 -2.81 9.02
N ASN A 181 -25.65 -3.10 8.81
CA ASN A 181 -24.73 -3.38 9.91
C ASN A 181 -24.22 -2.09 10.58
N VAL A 182 -25.09 -1.45 11.38
CA VAL A 182 -24.79 -0.21 12.10
C VAL A 182 -23.65 -0.40 13.10
N ASP A 183 -23.59 -1.53 13.80
CA ASP A 183 -22.53 -1.81 14.79
C ASP A 183 -21.12 -1.79 14.17
N LEU A 184 -20.96 -2.42 13.00
CA LEU A 184 -19.69 -2.43 12.29
C LEU A 184 -19.36 -1.05 11.70
N ALA A 185 -20.36 -0.34 11.16
CA ALA A 185 -20.18 1.02 10.65
C ALA A 185 -19.74 1.97 11.77
N GLU A 186 -20.40 1.92 12.92
CA GLU A 186 -20.06 2.69 14.12
C GLU A 186 -18.64 2.38 14.60
N LYS A 187 -18.29 1.10 14.74
CA LYS A 187 -16.95 0.68 15.14
C LYS A 187 -15.87 1.25 14.22
N ASN A 188 -16.06 1.12 12.91
CA ASN A 188 -15.08 1.58 11.92
C ASN A 188 -15.00 3.12 11.88
N LEU A 189 -16.14 3.81 11.98
CA LEU A 189 -16.17 5.28 12.00
C LEU A 189 -15.55 5.82 13.30
N ARG A 190 -15.82 5.24 14.47
CA ARG A 190 -15.13 5.62 15.72
C ARG A 190 -13.61 5.48 15.59
N HIS A 191 -13.13 4.43 14.92
CA HIS A 191 -11.71 4.25 14.64
C HIS A 191 -11.16 5.35 13.71
N HIS A 192 -11.88 5.68 12.64
CA HIS A 192 -11.52 6.80 11.76
C HIS A 192 -11.49 8.14 12.50
N LEU A 193 -12.49 8.44 13.34
CA LEU A 193 -12.54 9.70 14.10
C LEU A 193 -11.35 9.86 15.05
N LYS A 194 -10.86 8.76 15.67
CA LYS A 194 -9.61 8.79 16.46
C LYS A 194 -8.40 9.18 15.60
N PHE A 195 -8.30 8.64 14.39
CA PHE A 195 -7.24 9.01 13.44
C PHE A 195 -7.36 10.47 13.00
N ARG A 196 -8.57 10.94 12.69
CA ARG A 196 -8.81 12.34 12.33
C ARG A 196 -8.34 13.28 13.42
N GLN A 197 -8.64 12.97 14.68
CA GLN A 197 -8.20 13.75 15.84
C GLN A 197 -6.67 13.71 15.98
N ALA A 198 -6.05 12.53 15.95
CA ALA A 198 -4.60 12.39 16.10
C ALA A 198 -3.78 13.05 14.98
N LEU A 199 -4.39 13.25 13.81
CA LEU A 199 -3.79 13.90 12.64
C LEU A 199 -4.28 15.35 12.42
N ASN A 200 -5.10 15.89 13.33
CA ASN A 200 -5.73 17.21 13.21
C ASN A 200 -6.47 17.42 11.87
N LEU A 201 -7.12 16.37 11.35
CA LEU A 201 -7.84 16.44 10.06
C LEU A 201 -9.18 17.19 10.15
N ASN A 202 -9.60 17.55 11.35
CA ASN A 202 -10.81 18.33 11.59
C ASN A 202 -10.57 19.84 11.50
N ASP A 203 -9.30 20.28 11.47
CA ASP A 203 -8.95 21.69 11.40
C ASP A 203 -9.41 22.30 10.07
N ASP A 204 -9.84 23.57 10.12
CA ASP A 204 -10.33 24.27 8.93
C ASP A 204 -9.20 24.47 7.90
N GLN A 205 -7.99 24.74 8.38
CA GLN A 205 -6.78 24.99 7.59
C GLN A 205 -6.00 23.70 7.34
N LEU A 206 -6.52 22.83 6.48
CA LEU A 206 -5.70 21.76 5.91
C LEU A 206 -4.88 22.26 4.72
N PRO A 207 -3.67 21.72 4.49
CA PRO A 207 -2.88 22.05 3.32
C PRO A 207 -3.65 21.80 2.03
N THR A 208 -3.68 22.80 1.15
CA THR A 208 -4.18 22.65 -0.21
C THR A 208 -3.36 21.63 -1.00
N TRP A 209 -3.82 21.29 -2.20
CA TRP A 209 -3.11 20.40 -3.11
C TRP A 209 -1.67 20.85 -3.37
N ASP A 210 -1.43 22.15 -3.50
CA ASP A 210 -0.10 22.71 -3.81
C ASP A 210 0.76 22.92 -2.56
N GLU A 211 0.15 23.05 -1.38
CA GLU A 211 0.86 23.14 -0.11
C GLU A 211 1.27 21.78 0.44
N ASN A 212 0.56 20.71 0.06
CA ASN A 212 0.89 19.35 0.48
C ASN A 212 2.31 18.99 0.02
N PRO A 213 3.24 18.65 0.95
CA PRO A 213 4.65 18.39 0.63
C PRO A 213 4.86 17.32 -0.46
N ILE A 214 3.94 16.36 -0.59
CA ILE A 214 4.01 15.32 -1.63
C ILE A 214 3.95 15.88 -3.05
N TYR A 215 3.26 17.00 -3.24
CA TYR A 215 3.14 17.70 -4.52
C TYR A 215 4.04 18.92 -4.60
N LYS A 216 4.18 19.67 -3.50
CA LYS A 216 5.10 20.82 -3.39
C LYS A 216 6.54 20.42 -3.73
N HIS A 217 6.99 19.27 -3.24
CA HIS A 217 8.32 18.72 -3.53
C HIS A 217 8.32 17.71 -4.68
N GLN A 218 7.19 17.59 -5.40
CA GLN A 218 7.03 16.69 -6.55
C GLN A 218 7.45 15.24 -6.25
N LEU A 219 7.19 14.77 -5.02
CA LEU A 219 7.49 13.41 -4.58
C LEU A 219 6.56 12.38 -5.25
N LEU A 220 5.36 12.80 -5.64
CA LEU A 220 4.45 12.05 -6.51
C LEU A 220 3.98 12.93 -7.67
N PRO A 221 3.61 12.31 -8.80
CA PRO A 221 2.96 13.05 -9.88
C PRO A 221 1.61 13.62 -9.42
N LYS A 222 1.34 14.88 -9.79
CA LYS A 222 0.04 15.53 -9.57
C LYS A 222 -0.84 15.27 -10.79
N GLY A 223 -1.97 14.61 -10.58
CA GLY A 223 -2.91 14.29 -11.65
C GLY A 223 -3.82 15.45 -12.05
N HIS A 224 -4.36 15.36 -13.26
CA HIS A 224 -5.48 16.17 -13.74
C HIS A 224 -6.72 15.86 -12.90
N PHE A 225 -7.43 16.90 -12.47
CA PHE A 225 -8.69 16.79 -11.76
C PHE A 225 -9.78 17.59 -12.46
N GLU A 226 -10.93 16.96 -12.72
CA GLU A 226 -12.05 17.59 -13.40
C GLU A 226 -13.39 17.07 -12.90
N TRP A 227 -14.35 17.98 -12.74
CA TRP A 227 -15.70 17.63 -12.34
C TRP A 227 -16.53 17.16 -13.54
N ILE A 228 -17.16 15.99 -13.42
CA ILE A 228 -17.99 15.38 -14.45
C ILE A 228 -19.44 15.36 -13.96
N ALA A 229 -20.18 16.40 -14.34
CA ALA A 229 -21.53 16.65 -13.83
C ALA A 229 -22.53 15.51 -14.13
N SER A 230 -22.46 14.93 -15.34
CA SER A 230 -23.38 13.89 -15.79
C SER A 230 -23.26 12.58 -15.00
N GLY A 231 -22.08 12.29 -14.45
CA GLY A 231 -21.81 11.08 -13.68
C GLY A 231 -21.71 11.31 -12.17
N HIS A 232 -21.82 12.54 -11.70
CA HIS A 232 -21.60 12.92 -10.30
C HIS A 232 -20.24 12.48 -9.74
N PHE A 233 -19.16 12.59 -10.52
CA PHE A 233 -17.82 12.22 -10.06
C PHE A 233 -16.75 13.21 -10.49
N PHE A 234 -15.62 13.18 -9.79
CA PHE A 234 -14.38 13.83 -10.21
C PHE A 234 -13.50 12.84 -10.97
N LEU A 235 -13.13 13.17 -12.20
CA LEU A 235 -12.08 12.45 -12.91
C LEU A 235 -10.73 12.83 -12.31
N TRP A 236 -9.98 11.84 -11.82
CA TRP A 236 -8.58 11.99 -11.42
C TRP A 236 -7.70 11.17 -12.36
N TRP A 237 -7.03 11.84 -13.30
CA TRP A 237 -6.13 11.21 -14.26
C TRP A 237 -4.68 11.50 -13.90
N VAL A 238 -3.84 10.48 -13.72
CA VAL A 238 -2.43 10.67 -13.33
C VAL A 238 -1.50 9.74 -14.10
N ASP A 239 -0.34 10.27 -14.49
CA ASP A 239 0.74 9.53 -15.14
C ASP A 239 1.83 9.19 -14.13
N TYR A 240 2.16 7.90 -13.98
CA TYR A 240 3.17 7.39 -13.07
C TYR A 240 4.51 7.09 -13.76
N SER A 241 4.68 7.44 -15.04
CA SER A 241 5.91 7.21 -15.81
C SER A 241 7.17 7.77 -15.13
N THR A 242 7.06 8.88 -14.40
CA THR A 242 8.18 9.53 -13.68
C THR A 242 8.33 9.10 -12.22
N LEU A 243 7.48 8.21 -11.71
CA LEU A 243 7.47 7.80 -10.32
C LEU A 243 8.66 6.88 -10.00
N ASP A 244 9.56 7.34 -9.11
CA ASP A 244 10.70 6.56 -8.64
C ASP A 244 10.50 6.18 -7.17
N MET A 245 10.00 4.96 -6.98
CA MET A 245 9.80 4.38 -5.66
C MET A 245 11.10 4.22 -4.87
N SER A 246 12.26 4.05 -5.53
CA SER A 246 13.55 3.95 -4.84
C SER A 246 13.89 5.30 -4.22
N ALA A 247 13.83 6.36 -5.03
CA ALA A 247 14.11 7.70 -4.56
C ALA A 247 13.19 8.09 -3.40
N LEU A 248 11.89 7.80 -3.50
CA LEU A 248 10.94 8.04 -2.41
C LEU A 248 11.34 7.31 -1.11
N LEU A 249 11.65 6.01 -1.19
CA LEU A 249 12.02 5.19 -0.02
C LEU A 249 13.35 5.61 0.63
N TYR A 250 14.29 6.16 -0.13
CA TYR A 250 15.59 6.59 0.39
C TYR A 250 15.62 8.03 0.89
N THR A 251 14.60 8.84 0.58
CA THR A 251 14.61 10.28 0.89
C THR A 251 13.50 10.72 1.82
N GLN A 252 12.43 9.94 1.96
CA GLN A 252 11.27 10.33 2.77
C GLN A 252 11.05 9.36 3.92
N LYS A 253 10.71 9.91 5.09
CA LYS A 253 10.18 9.12 6.20
C LYS A 253 8.86 8.48 5.77
N SER A 254 8.65 7.22 6.16
CA SER A 254 7.45 6.50 5.79
C SER A 254 6.17 7.12 6.36
N THR A 255 6.24 7.67 7.58
CA THR A 255 5.10 8.35 8.23
C THR A 255 4.71 9.63 7.49
N ASP A 256 5.68 10.46 7.09
CA ASP A 256 5.43 11.68 6.31
C ASP A 256 4.65 11.34 5.04
N VAL A 257 5.09 10.32 4.27
CA VAL A 257 4.37 9.87 3.07
C VAL A 257 2.93 9.46 3.40
N LEU A 258 2.70 8.72 4.50
CA LEU A 258 1.34 8.35 4.92
C LEU A 258 0.48 9.57 5.29
N VAL A 259 1.02 10.51 6.07
CA VAL A 259 0.34 11.75 6.47
C VAL A 259 -0.01 12.61 5.26
N TYR A 260 0.92 12.75 4.31
CA TYR A 260 0.67 13.48 3.06
C TYR A 260 -0.43 12.84 2.22
N HIS A 261 -0.54 11.50 2.25
CA HIS A 261 -1.68 10.82 1.63
C HIS A 261 -2.99 11.10 2.37
N PHE A 262 -3.02 11.11 3.72
CA PHE A 262 -4.21 11.54 4.46
C PHE A 262 -4.66 12.95 4.02
N TRP A 263 -3.75 13.92 3.93
CA TRP A 263 -4.08 15.26 3.44
C TRP A 263 -4.62 15.25 2.01
N LYS A 264 -4.02 14.48 1.11
CA LYS A 264 -4.54 14.28 -0.25
C LYS A 264 -5.99 13.75 -0.25
N TYR A 265 -6.27 12.72 0.55
CA TYR A 265 -7.62 12.14 0.64
C TYR A 265 -8.61 13.08 1.32
N GLU A 266 -8.19 13.87 2.31
CA GLU A 266 -9.03 14.93 2.89
C GLU A 266 -9.38 15.99 1.85
N GLN A 267 -8.43 16.39 1.00
CA GLN A 267 -8.72 17.36 -0.07
C GLN A 267 -9.73 16.79 -1.08
N MET A 268 -9.60 15.51 -1.47
CA MET A 268 -10.62 14.84 -2.30
C MET A 268 -11.98 14.80 -1.60
N LEU A 269 -12.01 14.45 -0.31
CA LEU A 269 -13.23 14.36 0.47
C LEU A 269 -13.92 15.72 0.60
N ARG A 270 -13.16 16.80 0.81
CA ARG A 270 -13.69 18.17 0.87
C ARG A 270 -14.34 18.56 -0.46
N MET A 271 -13.64 18.34 -1.58
CA MET A 271 -14.18 18.59 -2.92
C MET A 271 -15.46 17.79 -3.19
N VAL A 272 -15.49 16.53 -2.77
CA VAL A 272 -16.68 15.67 -2.87
C VAL A 272 -17.81 16.22 -2.01
N ASN A 273 -17.59 16.45 -0.72
CA ASN A 273 -18.63 16.94 0.19
C ASN A 273 -19.23 18.29 -0.26
N GLU A 274 -18.40 19.20 -0.78
CA GLU A 274 -18.86 20.48 -1.33
C GLU A 274 -19.80 20.29 -2.53
N ARG A 275 -19.46 19.36 -3.44
CA ARG A 275 -20.34 19.02 -4.57
C ARG A 275 -21.59 18.28 -4.15
N GLU A 276 -21.50 17.40 -3.16
CA GLU A 276 -22.65 16.71 -2.60
C GLU A 276 -23.64 17.69 -1.98
N ALA A 277 -23.15 18.67 -1.22
CA ALA A 277 -23.99 19.73 -0.66
C ALA A 277 -24.64 20.60 -1.75
N ALA A 278 -23.90 20.91 -2.81
CA ALA A 278 -24.40 21.74 -3.91
C ALA A 278 -25.41 21.02 -4.83
N THR A 279 -25.26 19.70 -5.02
CA THR A 279 -26.05 18.94 -6.00
C THR A 279 -27.10 18.03 -5.38
N GLY A 280 -27.00 17.71 -4.09
CA GLY A 280 -27.86 16.75 -3.41
C GLY A 280 -27.66 15.29 -3.89
N HIS A 281 -26.57 15.00 -4.59
CA HIS A 281 -26.24 13.68 -5.12
C HIS A 281 -24.95 13.16 -4.51
N GLN A 282 -24.90 11.87 -4.21
CA GLN A 282 -23.67 11.23 -3.73
C GLN A 282 -22.60 11.28 -4.83
N CYS A 283 -21.42 11.77 -4.50
CA CYS A 283 -20.31 11.94 -5.44
C CYS A 283 -19.11 11.03 -5.10
N THR A 284 -18.29 10.74 -6.11
CA THR A 284 -17.06 9.94 -5.94
C THR A 284 -15.90 10.50 -6.76
N VAL A 285 -14.72 9.88 -6.63
CA VAL A 285 -13.56 10.12 -7.51
C VAL A 285 -13.36 8.90 -8.40
N TYR A 286 -13.40 9.11 -9.71
CA TYR A 286 -13.07 8.14 -10.74
C TYR A 286 -11.58 8.27 -11.10
N ALA A 287 -10.76 7.29 -10.74
CA ALA A 287 -9.32 7.37 -10.93
C ALA A 287 -8.85 6.60 -12.17
N VAL A 288 -7.98 7.22 -12.96
CA VAL A 288 -7.21 6.61 -14.04
C VAL A 288 -5.73 6.84 -13.78
N ILE A 289 -4.98 5.76 -13.61
CA ILE A 289 -3.56 5.77 -13.35
C ILE A 289 -2.86 5.13 -14.55
N ASP A 290 -2.17 5.96 -15.34
CA ASP A 290 -1.34 5.50 -16.45
C ASP A 290 0.01 5.00 -15.93
N LEU A 291 0.27 3.71 -16.11
CA LEU A 291 1.51 3.04 -15.72
C LEU A 291 2.48 2.88 -16.89
N ARG A 292 2.23 3.56 -18.02
CA ARG A 292 3.10 3.53 -19.19
C ARG A 292 4.53 3.86 -18.81
N GLN A 293 5.46 3.02 -19.27
CA GLN A 293 6.89 3.18 -19.02
C GLN A 293 7.27 3.21 -17.52
N TRP A 294 6.40 2.78 -16.60
CA TRP A 294 6.76 2.70 -15.19
C TRP A 294 7.88 1.66 -15.00
N PRO A 295 9.10 2.07 -14.57
CA PRO A 295 10.25 1.20 -14.56
C PRO A 295 10.08 0.06 -13.56
N PHE A 296 10.61 -1.11 -13.90
CA PHE A 296 10.73 -2.19 -12.94
C PHE A 296 11.63 -1.75 -11.78
N ASN A 297 11.15 -1.94 -10.55
CA ASN A 297 11.87 -1.54 -9.35
C ASN A 297 11.83 -2.68 -8.30
N PRO A 298 12.98 -3.30 -7.96
CA PRO A 298 13.04 -4.34 -6.93
C PRO A 298 12.53 -3.90 -5.56
N LEU A 299 12.72 -2.63 -5.18
CA LEU A 299 12.20 -2.09 -3.93
C LEU A 299 10.67 -2.00 -3.94
N THR A 300 10.03 -1.87 -5.11
CA THR A 300 8.56 -1.98 -5.21
C THR A 300 8.10 -3.40 -4.89
N LEU A 301 8.83 -4.44 -5.33
CA LEU A 301 8.52 -5.82 -4.94
C LEU A 301 8.75 -6.05 -3.44
N LEU A 302 9.81 -5.50 -2.85
CA LEU A 302 10.05 -5.57 -1.42
C LEU A 302 8.92 -4.88 -0.63
N PHE A 303 8.52 -3.69 -1.07
CA PHE A 303 7.43 -2.93 -0.48
C PHE A 303 6.10 -3.71 -0.50
N VAL A 304 5.82 -4.41 -1.60
CA VAL A 304 4.64 -5.30 -1.70
C VAL A 304 4.79 -6.53 -0.81
N ASN A 305 5.96 -7.16 -0.79
CA ASN A 305 6.22 -8.38 -0.01
C ASN A 305 6.14 -8.13 1.51
N ASP A 306 6.56 -6.96 1.99
CA ASP A 306 6.42 -6.53 3.39
C ASP A 306 4.96 -6.18 3.76
N GLY A 307 4.05 -6.29 2.80
CA GLY A 307 2.62 -6.02 2.94
C GLY A 307 2.26 -4.54 2.99
N GLN A 308 3.19 -3.64 2.64
CA GLN A 308 2.95 -2.20 2.72
C GLN A 308 1.94 -1.74 1.68
N MET A 309 1.99 -2.27 0.46
CA MET A 309 1.01 -1.92 -0.56
C MET A 309 -0.41 -2.36 -0.17
N SER A 310 -0.56 -3.56 0.40
CA SER A 310 -1.84 -4.02 0.95
C SER A 310 -2.29 -3.13 2.12
N TYR A 311 -1.36 -2.75 3.00
CA TYR A 311 -1.66 -1.82 4.08
C TYR A 311 -2.15 -0.47 3.56
N TYR A 312 -1.48 0.13 2.57
CA TYR A 312 -1.87 1.43 2.01
C TYR A 312 -3.25 1.34 1.34
N ALA A 313 -3.47 0.29 0.54
CA ALA A 313 -4.75 0.06 -0.12
C ALA A 313 -5.88 -0.10 0.91
N ASN A 314 -5.64 -0.88 1.98
CA ASN A 314 -6.60 -1.09 3.06
C ASN A 314 -6.85 0.19 3.87
N LEU A 315 -5.78 0.85 4.32
CA LEU A 315 -5.81 2.06 5.16
C LEU A 315 -6.64 3.16 4.49
N PHE A 316 -6.33 3.48 3.22
CA PHE A 316 -6.99 4.59 2.54
C PHE A 316 -8.36 4.21 1.97
N HIS A 317 -8.51 3.05 1.31
CA HIS A 317 -9.73 2.77 0.55
C HIS A 317 -10.79 1.96 1.30
N TYR A 318 -10.44 1.35 2.43
CA TYR A 318 -11.36 0.52 3.21
C TYR A 318 -11.53 1.02 4.65
N GLU A 319 -10.45 1.45 5.31
CA GLU A 319 -10.48 1.84 6.73
C GLU A 319 -10.81 3.31 6.97
N HIS A 320 -10.38 4.25 6.12
CA HIS A 320 -10.53 5.69 6.39
C HIS A 320 -11.32 6.48 5.33
N TYR A 321 -11.25 6.09 4.05
CA TYR A 321 -12.01 6.74 2.98
C TYR A 321 -12.82 5.73 2.16
N PRO A 322 -13.70 4.95 2.81
CA PRO A 322 -14.52 3.97 2.11
C PRO A 322 -15.36 4.62 1.02
N ASP A 323 -15.38 4.02 -0.16
CA ASP A 323 -16.19 4.47 -1.30
C ASP A 323 -15.94 5.93 -1.76
N LEU A 324 -14.83 6.56 -1.37
CA LEU A 324 -14.44 7.88 -1.88
C LEU A 324 -13.85 7.80 -3.29
N VAL A 325 -12.88 6.91 -3.51
CA VAL A 325 -12.24 6.69 -4.81
C VAL A 325 -12.66 5.33 -5.35
N GLN A 326 -13.44 5.35 -6.42
CA GLN A 326 -13.94 4.15 -7.09
C GLN A 326 -14.52 4.48 -8.47
N PRO A 327 -14.16 3.73 -9.53
CA PRO A 327 -13.06 2.75 -9.60
C PRO A 327 -11.67 3.41 -9.67
N ILE A 328 -10.63 2.59 -9.50
CA ILE A 328 -9.23 2.91 -9.76
C ILE A 328 -8.77 2.05 -10.92
N ASN A 329 -8.64 2.66 -12.10
CA ASN A 329 -8.25 2.00 -13.33
C ASN A 329 -6.75 2.14 -13.54
N LEU A 330 -6.03 1.02 -13.50
CA LEU A 330 -4.62 0.92 -13.85
C LEU A 330 -4.54 0.58 -15.35
N ILE A 331 -4.08 1.53 -16.16
CA ILE A 331 -3.96 1.38 -17.63
C ILE A 331 -2.49 1.30 -18.03
N ASN A 332 -2.22 0.74 -19.22
CA ASN A 332 -0.88 0.53 -19.75
C ASN A 332 0.08 -0.15 -18.75
N ALA A 333 -0.44 -1.03 -17.89
CA ALA A 333 0.33 -1.69 -16.85
C ALA A 333 1.41 -2.59 -17.47
N PRO A 334 2.70 -2.38 -17.14
CA PRO A 334 3.76 -3.30 -17.57
C PRO A 334 3.52 -4.72 -17.05
N THR A 335 3.95 -5.73 -17.80
CA THR A 335 3.71 -7.16 -17.47
C THR A 335 4.16 -7.54 -16.05
N TRP A 336 5.22 -6.90 -15.54
CA TRP A 336 5.76 -7.16 -14.21
C TRP A 336 4.78 -6.80 -13.08
N ILE A 337 3.80 -5.90 -13.30
CA ILE A 337 2.76 -5.50 -12.34
C ILE A 337 1.83 -6.65 -11.95
N SER A 338 1.68 -7.64 -12.84
CA SER A 338 0.82 -8.80 -12.61
C SER A 338 1.21 -9.61 -11.37
N LEU A 339 2.49 -9.62 -10.99
CA LEU A 339 2.96 -10.31 -9.78
C LEU A 339 2.58 -9.56 -8.50
N PRO A 340 3.00 -8.29 -8.27
CA PRO A 340 2.63 -7.55 -7.08
C PRO A 340 1.11 -7.37 -6.95
N TYR A 341 0.39 -7.16 -8.05
CA TYR A 341 -1.08 -7.07 -8.02
C TYR A 341 -1.71 -8.36 -7.46
N ARG A 342 -1.26 -9.54 -7.90
CA ARG A 342 -1.75 -10.83 -7.38
C ARG A 342 -1.43 -11.02 -5.90
N LEU A 343 -0.25 -10.59 -5.45
CA LEU A 343 0.16 -10.66 -4.04
C LEU A 343 -0.70 -9.74 -3.16
N VAL A 344 -0.98 -8.52 -3.61
CA VAL A 344 -1.87 -7.60 -2.89
C VAL A 344 -3.28 -8.19 -2.86
N LYS A 345 -3.84 -8.53 -4.03
CA LYS A 345 -5.20 -9.06 -4.17
C LYS A 345 -5.49 -10.28 -3.29
N SER A 346 -4.52 -11.16 -3.05
CA SER A 346 -4.72 -12.35 -2.19
C SER A 346 -4.93 -12.02 -0.70
N THR A 347 -4.51 -10.82 -0.26
CA THR A 347 -4.64 -10.34 1.12
C THR A 347 -5.80 -9.36 1.32
N MET A 348 -6.48 -8.98 0.23
CA MET A 348 -7.50 -7.93 0.23
C MET A 348 -8.93 -8.49 0.19
N PRO A 349 -9.96 -7.69 0.50
CA PRO A 349 -11.35 -8.08 0.37
C PRO A 349 -11.72 -8.52 -1.06
N LYS A 350 -12.81 -9.29 -1.19
CA LYS A 350 -13.21 -9.90 -2.47
C LYS A 350 -13.50 -8.86 -3.57
N ASP A 351 -13.99 -7.69 -3.20
CA ASP A 351 -14.31 -6.57 -4.11
C ASP A 351 -13.06 -5.79 -4.56
N PHE A 352 -11.86 -6.15 -4.07
CA PHE A 352 -10.61 -5.46 -4.43
C PHE A 352 -10.39 -5.39 -5.94
N GLY A 353 -10.73 -6.46 -6.68
CA GLY A 353 -10.60 -6.48 -8.14
C GLY A 353 -11.57 -5.54 -8.86
N ASP A 354 -12.73 -5.26 -8.26
CA ASP A 354 -13.73 -4.37 -8.82
C ASP A 354 -13.37 -2.90 -8.54
N ARG A 355 -12.64 -2.65 -7.45
CA ARG A 355 -12.13 -1.33 -7.06
C ARG A 355 -10.80 -0.99 -7.75
N PHE A 356 -9.84 -1.91 -7.77
CA PHE A 356 -8.52 -1.76 -8.40
C PHE A 356 -8.45 -2.60 -9.66
N ARG A 357 -8.81 -1.99 -10.78
CA ARG A 357 -8.99 -2.66 -12.08
C ARG A 357 -7.70 -2.53 -12.89
N VAL A 358 -7.05 -3.64 -13.20
CA VAL A 358 -5.97 -3.65 -14.20
C VAL A 358 -6.62 -3.86 -15.56
N LEU A 359 -6.69 -2.78 -16.35
CA LEU A 359 -7.31 -2.83 -17.68
C LEU A 359 -6.30 -3.37 -18.70
N ASN A 360 -6.82 -4.05 -19.72
CA ASN A 360 -6.01 -4.61 -20.79
C ASN A 360 -5.63 -3.53 -21.83
N HIS A 361 -5.03 -3.94 -22.96
CA HIS A 361 -4.62 -3.03 -24.02
C HIS A 361 -5.80 -2.26 -24.67
N ASN A 362 -7.03 -2.77 -24.57
CA ASN A 362 -8.25 -2.10 -25.04
C ASN A 362 -8.93 -1.28 -23.93
N TYR A 363 -8.16 -0.75 -22.98
CA TYR A 363 -8.67 0.01 -21.84
C TYR A 363 -9.53 1.20 -22.27
N MET A 364 -9.24 1.84 -23.39
CA MET A 364 -10.01 2.99 -23.88
C MET A 364 -11.47 2.65 -24.18
N ALA A 365 -11.75 1.47 -24.74
CA ALA A 365 -13.13 1.04 -24.95
C ALA A 365 -13.90 0.93 -23.64
N THR A 366 -13.27 0.37 -22.59
CA THR A 366 -13.86 0.32 -21.25
C THR A 366 -14.06 1.72 -20.67
N LEU A 367 -13.08 2.63 -20.80
CA LEU A 367 -13.22 3.98 -20.26
C LEU A 367 -14.31 4.78 -21.00
N LEU A 368 -14.45 4.65 -22.32
CA LEU A 368 -15.47 5.35 -23.11
C LEU A 368 -16.90 4.82 -22.86
N GLU A 369 -17.06 3.63 -22.28
CA GLU A 369 -18.35 3.16 -21.78
C GLU A 369 -18.76 3.85 -20.46
N GLU A 370 -17.80 4.35 -19.70
CA GLU A 370 -17.97 4.89 -18.35
C GLU A 370 -17.80 6.42 -18.25
N LEU A 371 -17.00 7.01 -19.14
CA LEU A 371 -16.70 8.44 -19.22
C LEU A 371 -17.49 9.10 -20.35
N PRO A 372 -18.01 10.32 -20.16
CA PRO A 372 -18.59 11.09 -21.25
C PRO A 372 -17.55 11.38 -22.35
N THR A 373 -17.91 11.23 -23.61
CA THR A 373 -16.93 11.35 -24.71
C THR A 373 -16.44 12.78 -24.87
N GLU A 374 -17.23 13.78 -24.45
CA GLU A 374 -16.90 15.20 -24.48
C GLU A 374 -15.78 15.61 -23.52
N VAL A 375 -15.43 14.77 -22.54
CA VAL A 375 -14.31 15.05 -21.62
C VAL A 375 -13.02 14.37 -22.06
N VAL A 376 -13.12 13.39 -22.95
CA VAL A 376 -11.97 12.63 -23.47
C VAL A 376 -11.45 13.27 -24.77
N PRO A 377 -10.13 13.47 -24.92
CA PRO A 377 -9.50 13.88 -26.18
C PRO A 377 -9.88 13.02 -27.37
N GLU A 378 -9.97 13.63 -28.56
CA GLU A 378 -10.15 12.87 -29.82
C GLU A 378 -9.03 11.86 -30.06
N SER A 379 -7.80 12.19 -29.64
CA SER A 379 -6.63 11.29 -29.71
C SER A 379 -6.80 9.99 -28.90
N MET A 380 -7.74 9.96 -27.96
CA MET A 380 -8.08 8.81 -27.12
C MET A 380 -9.49 8.26 -27.41
N GLY A 381 -10.10 8.64 -28.55
CA GLY A 381 -11.40 8.14 -28.99
C GLY A 381 -12.61 8.89 -28.40
N GLY A 382 -12.38 10.04 -27.76
CA GLY A 382 -13.45 10.95 -27.34
C GLY A 382 -13.87 11.94 -28.44
N THR A 383 -14.57 13.00 -28.06
CA THR A 383 -15.06 14.05 -28.96
C THR A 383 -14.48 15.44 -28.64
N ASN A 384 -13.62 15.55 -27.62
CA ASN A 384 -13.03 16.82 -27.23
C ASN A 384 -11.88 17.23 -28.16
N LYS A 385 -12.16 18.11 -29.12
CA LYS A 385 -11.18 18.68 -30.06
C LYS A 385 -10.20 19.67 -29.44
N ALA A 386 -10.64 20.37 -28.39
CA ALA A 386 -9.83 21.40 -27.75
C ALA A 386 -8.73 20.80 -26.86
N ARG A 387 -8.92 19.55 -26.41
CA ARG A 387 -8.01 18.87 -25.50
C ARG A 387 -7.13 17.86 -26.25
N GLN A 388 -5.81 18.03 -26.15
CA GLN A 388 -4.86 17.10 -26.76
C GLN A 388 -4.56 15.89 -25.84
N ASN A 389 -4.41 16.13 -24.54
CA ASN A 389 -4.13 15.13 -23.50
C ASN A 389 -4.69 15.57 -22.13
N PHE A 390 -4.54 14.70 -21.12
CA PHE A 390 -4.74 15.09 -19.72
C PHE A 390 -3.43 15.61 -19.14
N GLU A 391 -3.40 16.85 -18.67
CA GLU A 391 -2.19 17.50 -18.15
C GLU A 391 -1.86 16.98 -16.75
N THR A 392 -0.68 16.40 -16.59
CA THR A 392 -0.18 15.92 -15.30
C THR A 392 1.15 16.61 -14.99
N ILE A 393 1.41 16.84 -13.70
CA ILE A 393 2.70 17.34 -13.25
C ILE A 393 3.54 16.14 -12.83
N PRO A 394 4.69 15.88 -13.47
CA PRO A 394 5.51 14.72 -13.14
C PRO A 394 6.12 14.85 -11.75
N SER A 395 6.40 13.70 -11.14
CA SER A 395 7.30 13.66 -9.98
C SER A 395 8.72 14.02 -10.40
N LYS A 396 9.43 14.73 -9.51
CA LYS A 396 10.85 15.02 -9.63
C LYS A 396 11.50 14.72 -8.30
N TYR A 397 12.54 13.90 -8.33
CA TYR A 397 13.34 13.65 -7.14
C TYR A 397 14.59 14.52 -7.23
N PRO A 398 14.89 15.31 -6.17
CA PRO A 398 16.21 15.91 -6.08
C PRO A 398 17.27 14.79 -6.09
N LEU A 399 18.47 15.10 -6.57
CA LEU A 399 19.63 14.20 -6.49
C LEU A 399 19.73 13.65 -5.05
N PRO A 400 19.96 12.34 -4.89
CA PRO A 400 19.78 11.68 -3.61
C PRO A 400 20.72 12.26 -2.53
N GLY A 401 20.15 12.71 -1.42
CA GLY A 401 20.86 12.87 -0.14
C GLY A 401 21.21 11.53 0.51
N SER A 402 21.61 10.52 -0.28
CA SER A 402 21.71 9.12 0.14
C SER A 402 22.83 8.84 1.14
N CYS A 403 23.72 9.78 1.40
CA CYS A 403 24.79 9.62 2.39
C CYS A 403 24.28 9.89 3.82
N GLU A 404 23.52 10.97 4.04
CA GLU A 404 23.19 11.43 5.41
C GLU A 404 22.28 10.43 6.14
N HIS A 405 21.19 9.99 5.51
CA HIS A 405 20.30 9.01 6.12
C HIS A 405 21.00 7.67 6.40
N ARG A 406 21.92 7.23 5.53
CA ARG A 406 22.68 6.00 5.76
C ARG A 406 23.62 6.13 6.94
N ILE A 407 24.30 7.27 7.07
CA ILE A 407 25.16 7.57 8.21
C ILE A 407 24.31 7.55 9.49
N GLU A 408 23.16 8.20 9.49
CA GLU A 408 22.29 8.26 10.67
C GLU A 408 21.69 6.90 11.02
N VAL A 409 21.25 6.09 10.05
CA VAL A 409 20.78 4.71 10.29
C VAL A 409 21.87 3.88 10.96
N LYS A 410 23.12 4.01 10.49
CA LYS A 410 24.26 3.32 11.10
C LYS A 410 24.54 3.83 12.51
N ARG A 411 24.57 5.15 12.71
CA ARG A 411 24.76 5.77 14.03
C ARG A 411 23.71 5.29 15.04
N LEU A 412 22.43 5.28 14.67
CA LEU A 412 21.36 4.76 15.52
C LEU A 412 21.53 3.27 15.81
N ALA A 413 21.97 2.48 14.82
CA ALA A 413 22.22 1.06 15.03
C ALA A 413 23.32 0.81 16.07
N ASP A 414 24.35 1.66 16.09
CA ASP A 414 25.52 1.55 16.96
C ASP A 414 25.31 2.17 18.36
N GLU A 415 24.58 3.30 18.45
CA GLU A 415 24.52 4.13 19.66
C GLU A 415 23.17 4.14 20.39
N ALA A 416 22.06 3.85 19.70
CA ALA A 416 20.73 4.01 20.28
C ALA A 416 20.26 2.79 21.08
N HIS A 417 19.24 2.99 21.93
CA HIS A 417 18.72 1.91 22.77
C HIS A 417 18.05 0.83 21.90
N HIS A 418 18.56 -0.40 21.96
CA HIS A 418 18.07 -1.54 21.20
C HIS A 418 17.04 -2.36 21.98
N PHE A 419 15.93 -2.71 21.33
CA PHE A 419 15.01 -3.71 21.82
C PHE A 419 14.35 -4.47 20.66
N HIS A 420 13.57 -5.50 21.00
CA HIS A 420 12.81 -6.24 20.01
C HIS A 420 11.34 -6.43 20.41
N VAL A 421 10.46 -6.45 19.40
CA VAL A 421 9.04 -6.79 19.58
C VAL A 421 8.75 -8.13 18.93
N ASN A 422 8.45 -9.13 19.75
CA ASN A 422 8.12 -10.48 19.29
C ASN A 422 6.86 -10.50 18.42
N ALA A 423 6.76 -11.52 17.56
CA ALA A 423 5.59 -11.74 16.72
C ALA A 423 4.30 -11.77 17.55
N ARG A 424 3.24 -11.10 17.06
CA ARG A 424 1.94 -10.94 17.72
C ARG A 424 1.98 -10.24 19.09
N ARG A 425 3.10 -9.62 19.46
CA ARG A 425 3.24 -8.85 20.71
C ARG A 425 3.29 -7.35 20.45
N ARG A 426 3.20 -6.60 21.54
CA ARG A 426 3.44 -5.16 21.58
C ARG A 426 4.43 -4.84 22.69
N HIS A 427 5.15 -3.75 22.52
CA HIS A 427 6.01 -3.14 23.53
C HIS A 427 5.55 -1.70 23.74
N LEU A 428 5.32 -1.34 25.01
CA LEU A 428 4.86 0.00 25.40
C LEU A 428 5.96 0.65 26.24
N ILE A 429 6.38 1.83 25.84
CA ILE A 429 7.34 2.64 26.59
C ILE A 429 6.55 3.79 27.24
N PRO A 430 6.31 3.74 28.57
CA PRO A 430 5.67 4.83 29.28
C PRO A 430 6.65 5.99 29.48
N VAL A 431 6.19 7.20 29.20
CA VAL A 431 6.93 8.45 29.42
C VAL A 431 6.02 9.41 30.17
N GLU A 432 6.39 9.75 31.39
CA GLU A 432 5.67 10.75 32.17
C GLU A 432 6.08 12.14 31.71
N CYS A 433 5.11 12.93 31.25
CA CYS A 433 5.34 14.29 30.79
C CYS A 433 4.43 15.27 31.53
N GLN A 434 4.92 16.49 31.73
CA GLN A 434 4.11 17.61 32.21
C GLN A 434 3.52 18.40 31.04
N ALA A 435 2.44 19.13 31.31
CA ALA A 435 1.89 20.09 30.37
C ALA A 435 2.96 21.10 29.93
N GLY A 436 3.07 21.33 28.62
CA GLY A 436 4.05 22.22 28.00
C GLY A 436 5.40 21.58 27.66
N TRP A 437 5.67 20.33 28.05
CA TRP A 437 6.87 19.60 27.62
C TRP A 437 6.77 19.15 26.16
N THR A 438 7.91 18.82 25.57
CA THR A 438 7.99 18.25 24.21
C THR A 438 8.62 16.87 24.26
N LEU A 439 7.87 15.86 23.80
CA LEU A 439 8.36 14.50 23.59
C LEU A 439 8.92 14.37 22.18
N GLN A 440 10.17 13.90 22.04
CA GLN A 440 10.82 13.70 20.75
C GLN A 440 11.32 12.27 20.64
N TRP A 441 11.12 11.65 19.49
CA TRP A 441 11.60 10.30 19.20
C TRP A 441 12.36 10.27 17.88
N ARG A 442 13.32 9.36 17.81
CA ARG A 442 13.98 8.95 16.57
C ARG A 442 14.28 7.47 16.62
N PHE A 443 13.92 6.71 15.59
CA PHE A 443 14.21 5.28 15.57
C PHE A 443 14.36 4.69 14.16
N THR A 444 15.03 3.55 14.09
CA THR A 444 15.06 2.69 12.90
C THR A 444 14.40 1.34 13.19
N THR A 445 13.93 0.68 12.15
CA THR A 445 13.36 -0.67 12.24
C THR A 445 13.87 -1.56 11.11
N ASP A 446 14.11 -2.83 11.41
CA ASP A 446 14.58 -3.82 10.43
C ASP A 446 13.51 -4.17 9.37
N SER A 447 12.24 -4.12 9.76
CA SER A 447 11.09 -4.36 8.90
C SER A 447 9.86 -3.62 9.45
N ALA A 448 8.75 -3.75 8.74
CA ALA A 448 7.53 -3.03 9.03
C ALA A 448 6.88 -3.48 10.35
N LEU A 449 6.47 -2.52 11.18
CA LEU A 449 5.69 -2.69 12.41
C LEU A 449 4.73 -1.51 12.58
N MET A 450 3.83 -1.57 13.57
CA MET A 450 2.92 -0.46 13.88
C MET A 450 3.46 0.39 15.02
N PHE A 451 3.55 1.71 14.80
CA PHE A 451 3.96 2.68 15.80
C PHE A 451 2.86 3.73 16.01
N GLY A 452 2.59 4.08 17.26
CA GLY A 452 1.59 5.09 17.66
C GLY A 452 1.89 5.62 19.05
N ILE A 453 1.33 6.76 19.43
CA ILE A 453 1.48 7.33 20.78
C ILE A 453 0.10 7.50 21.40
N PHE A 454 -0.04 6.98 22.62
CA PHE A 454 -1.30 7.00 23.36
C PHE A 454 -1.13 7.73 24.69
N PHE A 455 -2.14 8.46 25.12
CA PHE A 455 -2.10 9.28 26.33
C PHE A 455 -3.06 8.75 27.40
N LYS A 456 -2.58 8.80 28.65
CA LYS A 456 -3.38 8.61 29.86
C LYS A 456 -3.17 9.82 30.78
N PRO A 457 -4.25 10.52 31.19
CA PRO A 457 -4.14 11.61 32.16
C PRO A 457 -3.51 11.13 33.47
N ALA A 458 -2.78 12.03 34.15
CA ALA A 458 -2.31 11.76 35.50
C ALA A 458 -3.51 11.54 36.44
N SER A 459 -3.69 10.32 36.94
CA SER A 459 -4.60 10.05 38.05
C SER A 459 -3.88 10.43 39.35
N GLY A 460 -4.53 11.17 40.25
CA GLY A 460 -3.95 11.58 41.54
C GLY A 460 -3.49 10.44 42.47
N GLU A 461 -3.68 9.18 42.08
CA GLU A 461 -3.12 8.01 42.76
C GLU A 461 -1.70 7.71 42.24
N GLN A 462 -0.70 7.87 43.10
CA GLN A 462 0.73 7.55 42.89
C GLN A 462 1.01 6.04 42.79
N LYS A 463 0.33 5.31 41.90
CA LYS A 463 0.75 3.95 41.53
C LYS A 463 1.65 4.03 40.32
N LEU A 464 2.77 3.28 40.35
CA LEU A 464 3.64 3.05 39.20
C LEU A 464 2.79 2.85 37.92
N PRO A 465 3.22 3.33 36.75
CA PRO A 465 2.47 3.15 35.52
C PRO A 465 2.24 1.66 35.26
N THR A 466 1.07 1.13 35.62
CA THR A 466 0.68 -0.22 35.22
C THR A 466 0.56 -0.22 33.71
N LYS A 467 1.41 -1.01 33.02
CA LYS A 467 1.40 -1.14 31.56
C LYS A 467 -0.05 -1.42 31.13
N PRO A 468 -0.71 -0.50 30.39
CA PRO A 468 -2.12 -0.65 30.07
C PRO A 468 -2.33 -1.91 29.23
N THR A 469 -3.31 -2.72 29.65
CA THR A 469 -3.66 -3.96 28.96
C THR A 469 -4.47 -3.71 27.70
N ASP A 470 -5.10 -2.55 27.58
CA ASP A 470 -5.93 -2.18 26.44
C ASP A 470 -5.57 -0.77 25.93
N LEU A 471 -5.11 -0.69 24.68
CA LEU A 471 -4.77 0.59 24.04
C LEU A 471 -6.03 1.33 23.59
N ASP A 472 -7.15 0.64 23.37
CA ASP A 472 -8.38 1.25 22.84
C ASP A 472 -9.07 2.17 23.87
N LYS A 473 -8.70 2.01 25.16
CA LYS A 473 -9.12 2.84 26.30
C LYS A 473 -8.26 4.08 26.51
N LEU A 474 -7.14 4.19 25.82
CA LEU A 474 -6.27 5.36 25.88
C LEU A 474 -6.63 6.34 24.77
N GLU A 475 -6.33 7.61 24.98
CA GLU A 475 -6.45 8.62 23.95
C GLU A 475 -5.33 8.43 22.91
N MET A 476 -5.67 8.40 21.62
CA MET A 476 -4.68 8.34 20.54
C MET A 476 -4.22 9.76 20.21
N VAL A 477 -2.99 10.09 20.58
CA VAL A 477 -2.40 11.43 20.36
C VAL A 477 -1.41 11.47 19.19
N TYR A 478 -0.98 10.30 18.70
CA TYR A 478 -0.30 10.12 17.43
C TYR A 478 -0.81 8.82 16.77
N PRO A 479 -1.17 8.83 15.48
CA PRO A 479 -1.88 7.71 14.85
C PRO A 479 -1.05 6.41 14.87
N LEU A 480 -1.74 5.28 15.05
CA LEU A 480 -1.10 3.97 15.02
C LEU A 480 -0.88 3.52 13.56
N LEU A 481 0.24 3.92 12.97
CA LEU A 481 0.56 3.65 11.57
C LEU A 481 1.50 2.46 11.42
N ARG A 482 1.29 1.67 10.36
CA ARG A 482 2.21 0.59 9.97
C ARG A 482 3.20 1.08 8.93
N PHE A 483 4.49 0.98 9.24
CA PHE A 483 5.57 1.32 8.31
C PHE A 483 6.88 0.65 8.70
N ALA A 484 7.88 0.74 7.82
CA ALA A 484 9.27 0.38 8.10
C ALA A 484 10.16 1.63 8.08
N ALA A 485 11.11 1.70 9.01
CA ALA A 485 12.11 2.77 9.10
C ALA A 485 13.51 2.20 8.82
N LYS A 486 13.64 1.54 7.66
CA LYS A 486 14.86 0.81 7.26
C LYS A 486 15.90 1.70 6.58
N PHE A 487 15.45 2.62 5.74
CA PHE A 487 16.31 3.44 4.88
C PHE A 487 16.42 4.89 5.38
N VAL A 488 15.33 5.41 5.92
CA VAL A 488 15.27 6.73 6.54
C VAL A 488 14.78 6.51 7.98
N PRO A 489 15.51 7.03 9.00
CA PRO A 489 15.06 6.95 10.38
C PRO A 489 13.72 7.65 10.55
N GLU A 490 12.83 7.00 11.28
CA GLU A 490 11.60 7.62 11.72
C GLU A 490 11.92 8.67 12.79
N SER A 491 11.26 9.83 12.74
CA SER A 491 11.42 10.83 13.78
C SER A 491 10.21 11.76 13.83
N GLY A 492 9.93 12.25 15.03
CA GLY A 492 8.85 13.19 15.27
C GLY A 492 8.93 13.81 16.65
N GLN A 493 8.03 14.76 16.87
CA GLN A 493 7.87 15.45 18.14
C GLN A 493 6.40 15.63 18.44
N LEU A 494 6.06 15.62 19.73
CA LEU A 494 4.72 15.81 20.24
C LEU A 494 4.77 16.78 21.42
N LYS A 495 4.06 17.91 21.30
CA LYS A 495 3.86 18.83 22.41
C LYS A 495 2.86 18.23 23.40
N CYS A 496 3.29 18.02 24.63
CA CYS A 496 2.45 17.45 25.68
C CYS A 496 1.53 18.53 26.24
N SER A 497 0.29 18.62 25.74
CA SER A 497 -0.68 19.63 26.19
C SER A 497 -1.16 19.39 27.63
N THR A 498 -1.21 18.13 28.05
CA THR A 498 -1.73 17.72 29.36
C THR A 498 -0.70 16.87 30.09
N SER A 499 -0.58 17.07 31.41
CA SER A 499 0.25 16.23 32.27
C SER A 499 -0.31 14.81 32.39
N GLY A 500 0.57 13.81 32.26
CA GLY A 500 0.19 12.40 32.32
C GLY A 500 1.24 11.49 31.70
N THR A 501 0.84 10.27 31.37
CA THR A 501 1.72 9.27 30.77
C THR A 501 1.44 9.13 29.28
N TYR A 502 2.48 9.30 28.47
CA TYR A 502 2.49 9.07 27.04
C TYR A 502 3.13 7.70 26.77
N TYR A 503 2.40 6.81 26.11
CA TYR A 503 2.83 5.46 25.79
C TYR A 503 3.22 5.37 24.31
N LEU A 504 4.52 5.25 24.03
CA LEU A 504 4.99 4.90 22.70
C LEU A 504 4.72 3.41 22.47
N ALA A 505 3.87 3.09 21.52
CA ALA A 505 3.37 1.75 21.27
C ALA A 505 3.99 1.15 20.00
N PHE A 506 4.91 0.20 20.18
CA PHE A 506 5.48 -0.60 19.10
C PHE A 506 4.77 -1.95 19.01
N CYS A 507 4.02 -2.18 17.93
CA CYS A 507 3.12 -3.31 17.78
C CYS A 507 3.50 -4.20 16.57
N ASN A 508 3.85 -5.45 16.83
CA ASN A 508 4.15 -6.45 15.80
C ASN A 508 2.96 -7.41 15.60
N LYS A 509 1.77 -6.86 15.32
CA LYS A 509 0.54 -7.67 15.21
C LYS A 509 0.45 -8.50 13.93
N SER A 510 1.13 -8.10 12.86
CA SER A 510 1.02 -8.75 11.54
C SER A 510 1.99 -9.91 11.34
N SER A 511 3.13 -9.95 12.05
CA SER A 511 4.12 -11.02 11.88
C SER A 511 3.72 -12.29 12.64
N TRP A 512 3.98 -13.44 12.01
CA TRP A 512 3.63 -14.74 12.57
C TRP A 512 4.79 -15.40 13.33
N TRP A 513 6.04 -15.21 12.88
CA TRP A 513 7.22 -15.83 13.49
C TRP A 513 8.37 -14.85 13.77
N SER A 514 8.55 -13.81 12.95
CA SER A 514 9.68 -12.90 13.08
C SER A 514 9.42 -11.81 14.12
N ARG A 515 10.40 -11.61 15.00
CA ARG A 515 10.50 -10.40 15.84
C ARG A 515 10.89 -9.19 14.97
N ARG A 516 10.74 -7.99 15.52
CA ARG A 516 11.20 -6.75 14.90
C ARG A 516 12.23 -6.11 15.80
N HIS A 517 13.32 -5.63 15.23
CA HIS A 517 14.38 -4.93 15.93
C HIS A 517 14.20 -3.43 15.78
N ILE A 518 14.32 -2.71 16.90
CA ILE A 518 14.15 -1.26 16.97
C ILE A 518 15.35 -0.68 17.71
N HIS A 519 15.92 0.38 17.13
CA HIS A 519 16.94 1.22 17.75
C HIS A 519 16.33 2.59 17.98
N LEU A 520 16.15 2.99 19.24
CA LEU A 520 15.35 4.16 19.62
C LEU A 520 16.19 5.15 20.44
N GLU A 521 16.11 6.41 20.03
CA GLU A 521 16.46 7.59 20.83
C GLU A 521 15.17 8.29 21.26
N LEU A 522 15.11 8.65 22.54
CA LEU A 522 13.98 9.32 23.15
C LEU A 522 14.48 10.52 23.93
N HIS A 523 13.89 11.68 23.69
CA HIS A 523 14.22 12.91 24.38
C HIS A 523 12.95 13.58 24.89
N VAL A 524 13.04 14.17 26.08
CA VAL A 524 11.96 14.95 26.68
C VAL A 524 12.52 16.32 27.03
N GLU A 525 11.98 17.36 26.41
CA GLU A 525 12.39 18.74 26.65
C GLU A 525 11.37 19.42 27.56
N SER A 526 11.86 19.94 28.69
CA SER A 526 11.10 20.85 29.55
C SER A 526 11.31 22.28 29.06
N GLN A 527 10.38 23.21 29.29
CA GLN A 527 10.47 24.60 28.82
C GLN A 527 11.84 25.23 29.17
N GLY A 528 12.78 25.23 28.22
CA GLY A 528 14.12 25.80 28.35
C GLY A 528 15.24 24.88 28.88
N ILE A 529 14.99 23.61 29.20
CA ILE A 529 16.04 22.65 29.64
C ILE A 529 15.85 21.29 28.96
N LEU A 530 16.86 20.86 28.20
CA LEU A 530 16.95 19.53 27.59
C LEU A 530 17.22 18.47 28.67
N LEU A 531 16.22 17.67 29.02
CA LEU A 531 16.40 16.52 29.90
C LEU A 531 16.64 15.27 29.03
N LYS A 532 17.91 14.86 28.87
CA LYS A 532 18.21 13.52 28.39
C LYS A 532 17.82 12.53 29.50
N GLN A 533 16.64 11.93 29.40
CA GLN A 533 16.38 10.72 30.17
C GLN A 533 17.22 9.60 29.56
N SER A 534 18.27 9.17 30.26
CA SER A 534 18.91 7.89 29.97
C SER A 534 17.86 6.80 30.26
N LEU A 535 17.60 5.96 29.26
CA LEU A 535 16.64 4.86 29.30
C LEU A 535 17.07 3.71 30.24
N ASP A 536 18.16 3.88 31.02
CA ASP A 536 18.84 2.79 31.74
C ASP A 536 18.10 2.24 32.97
N ARG A 537 17.01 2.86 33.42
CA ARG A 537 16.33 2.43 34.66
C ARG A 537 14.89 1.96 34.52
N SER A 538 14.22 2.17 33.39
CA SER A 538 12.80 1.82 33.22
C SER A 538 12.55 0.56 32.37
N LEU A 539 13.60 -0.03 31.78
CA LEU A 539 13.49 -1.10 30.79
C LEU A 539 13.95 -2.49 31.28
N SER A 540 14.37 -2.63 32.54
CA SER A 540 14.81 -3.89 33.13
C SER A 540 13.70 -4.77 33.72
N HIS A 541 12.42 -4.54 33.38
CA HIS A 541 11.28 -5.40 33.78
C HIS A 541 10.23 -5.68 32.70
#